data_AF-E9FQH8-F1
#
_entry.id   AF-E9FQH8-F1
#
_cell.length_a   1.000
_cell.length_b   1.000
_cell.length_c   1.000
_cell.angle_alpha   90.00
_cell.angle_beta   90.00
_cell.angle_gamma   90.00
#
_symmetry.space_group_name_H-M   'P 1'
#
loop_
_entity.id
_entity.type
_entity.pdbx_description
1 polymer ?
#
loop_
_entity_poly.entity_id
_entity_poly.type
_entity_poly.pdbx_seq_one_letter_code
_entity_poly.pdbx_strand_id
1 'polypeptide(L)'
;MEIKEIIYQDRLPKSMVSKFNYFVKDFLKEYSDQLDRLDFNEYLEINKEYEADLEVYFVKFMFRKKGKGGFFSLDETDNRLYVDCNDEFWGTVILE
;
A
#
# COMPACT_ATOMS: atom_id res chain seq x y z
N MET A 1 -2.26 1.68 11.86
CA MET A 1 -2.11 2.71 10.82
C MET A 1 -3.42 2.91 10.06
N GLU A 2 -3.85 4.16 9.89
CA GLU A 2 -5.13 4.51 9.26
C GLU A 2 -4.94 5.04 7.83
N ILE A 3 -5.97 4.91 6.98
CA ILE A 3 -5.96 5.39 5.59
C ILE A 3 -6.39 6.85 5.55
N LYS A 4 -5.49 7.70 5.08
CA LYS A 4 -5.74 9.13 4.84
C LYS A 4 -6.30 9.37 3.44
N GLU A 5 -5.70 8.76 2.42
CA GLU A 5 -6.09 8.94 1.02
C GLU A 5 -5.77 7.69 0.19
N ILE A 6 -6.59 7.43 -0.83
CA ILE A 6 -6.31 6.41 -1.84
C ILE A 6 -6.31 7.07 -3.21
N ILE A 7 -5.20 6.91 -3.93
CA ILE A 7 -4.98 7.40 -5.28
C ILE A 7 -4.91 6.19 -6.20
N TYR A 8 -6.00 5.93 -6.93
CA TYR A 8 -6.04 4.86 -7.92
C TYR A 8 -5.29 5.27 -9.19
N GLN A 9 -4.69 4.30 -9.87
CA GLN A 9 -4.15 4.53 -11.21
C GLN A 9 -5.31 4.83 -12.19
N ASP A 10 -5.14 5.83 -13.06
CA ASP A 10 -6.18 6.27 -14.02
C ASP A 10 -6.73 5.14 -14.91
N ARG A 11 -5.91 4.11 -15.17
CA ARG A 11 -6.26 2.98 -16.03
C ARG A 11 -6.90 1.83 -15.27
N LEU A 12 -6.96 1.88 -13.94
CA LEU A 12 -7.56 0.83 -13.13
C LEU A 12 -9.07 0.75 -13.44
N PRO A 13 -9.58 -0.39 -13.94
CA PRO A 13 -11.00 -0.52 -14.18
C PRO A 13 -11.81 -0.31 -12.90
N LYS A 14 -12.94 0.39 -13.00
CA LYS A 14 -13.82 0.66 -11.84
C LYS A 14 -14.27 -0.63 -11.13
N SER A 15 -14.39 -1.73 -11.87
CA SER A 15 -14.71 -3.05 -11.32
C SER A 15 -13.62 -3.61 -10.39
N MET A 16 -12.38 -3.17 -10.53
CA MET A 16 -11.24 -3.61 -9.70
C MET A 16 -11.03 -2.75 -8.45
N VAL A 17 -11.67 -1.58 -8.36
CA VAL A 17 -11.57 -0.69 -7.19
C VAL A 17 -12.03 -1.38 -5.90
N SER A 18 -13.09 -2.18 -5.95
CA SER A 18 -13.55 -2.94 -4.78
C SER A 18 -12.52 -3.98 -4.32
N LYS A 19 -11.86 -4.67 -5.26
CA LYS A 19 -10.78 -5.63 -4.98
C LYS A 19 -9.55 -4.96 -4.40
N PHE A 20 -9.09 -3.87 -5.02
CA PHE A 20 -8.01 -3.05 -4.48
C PHE A 20 -8.26 -2.66 -3.02
N ASN A 21 -9.46 -2.12 -2.73
CA ASN A 21 -9.83 -1.72 -1.37
C ASN A 21 -9.87 -2.87 -0.40
N TYR A 22 -10.29 -4.06 -0.84
CA TYR A 22 -10.24 -5.27 -0.03
C TYR A 22 -8.80 -5.68 0.27
N PHE A 23 -7.92 -5.74 -0.74
CA PHE A 23 -6.51 -6.10 -0.59
C PHE A 23 -5.79 -5.16 0.40
N VAL A 24 -5.98 -3.85 0.27
CA VAL A 24 -5.40 -2.86 1.17
C VAL A 24 -5.89 -3.05 2.61
N LYS A 25 -7.19 -3.24 2.81
CA LYS A 25 -7.76 -3.44 4.15
C LYS A 25 -7.24 -4.70 4.82
N ASP A 26 -7.16 -5.78 4.05
CA ASP A 26 -6.63 -7.06 4.51
C ASP A 26 -5.15 -6.94 4.90
N PHE A 27 -4.33 -6.35 4.03
CA PHE A 27 -2.92 -6.08 4.31
C PHE A 27 -2.73 -5.23 5.58
N LEU A 28 -3.46 -4.11 5.73
CA LEU A 28 -3.32 -3.26 6.91
C LEU A 28 -3.78 -3.98 8.18
N LYS A 29 -4.82 -4.80 8.12
CA LYS A 29 -5.27 -5.59 9.26
C LYS A 29 -4.20 -6.57 9.74
N GLU A 30 -3.44 -7.16 8.83
CA GLU A 30 -2.42 -8.16 9.16
C GLU A 30 -1.08 -7.52 9.56
N TYR A 31 -0.65 -6.45 8.89
CA TYR A 31 0.71 -5.93 9.01
C TYR A 31 0.82 -4.61 9.79
N SER A 32 -0.29 -3.97 10.20
CA SER A 32 -0.23 -2.64 10.85
C SER A 32 0.80 -2.56 11.99
N ASP A 33 0.82 -3.52 12.91
CA ASP A 33 1.76 -3.53 14.04
C ASP A 33 3.22 -3.61 13.59
N GLN A 34 3.50 -4.29 12.47
CA GLN A 34 4.84 -4.37 11.90
C GLN A 34 5.22 -3.04 11.22
N LEU A 35 4.30 -2.44 10.47
CA LEU A 35 4.52 -1.15 9.82
C LEU A 35 4.77 -0.02 10.83
N ASP A 36 4.12 -0.09 11.99
CA ASP A 36 4.28 0.89 13.06
C ASP A 36 5.67 0.82 13.72
N ARG A 37 6.32 -0.35 13.69
CA ARG A 37 7.66 -0.60 14.28
C ARG A 37 8.84 -0.28 13.36
N LEU A 38 8.61 -0.05 12.07
CA LEU A 38 9.67 0.32 11.14
C LEU A 38 10.28 1.68 11.50
N ASP A 39 11.61 1.75 11.39
CA ASP A 39 12.32 3.02 11.55
C ASP A 39 12.03 3.97 10.37
N PHE A 40 12.32 5.26 10.57
CA PHE A 40 12.14 6.26 9.54
C PHE A 40 12.88 5.91 8.25
N ASN A 41 12.25 6.15 7.09
CA ASN A 41 12.76 5.85 5.76
C ASN A 41 12.95 4.35 5.44
N GLU A 42 12.60 3.44 6.34
CA GLU A 42 12.58 2.01 6.02
C GLU A 42 11.40 1.65 5.10
N TYR A 43 11.54 0.51 4.43
CA TYR A 43 10.51 -0.04 3.57
C TYR A 43 10.26 -1.51 3.90
N LEU A 44 9.04 -1.96 3.59
CA LEU A 44 8.64 -3.36 3.69
C LEU A 44 7.98 -3.77 2.38
N GLU A 45 8.39 -4.92 1.85
CA GLU A 45 7.78 -5.53 0.68
C GLU A 45 7.14 -6.87 1.07
N ILE A 46 5.86 -7.03 0.74
CA ILE A 46 5.10 -8.26 0.96
C ILE A 46 4.39 -8.64 -0.33
N ASN A 47 4.45 -9.91 -0.69
CA ASN A 47 3.68 -10.48 -1.79
C ASN A 47 2.59 -11.38 -1.22
N LYS A 48 1.36 -11.23 -1.70
CA LYS A 48 0.21 -12.04 -1.30
C LYS A 48 -0.53 -12.57 -2.52
N GLU A 49 -1.12 -13.74 -2.35
CA GLU A 49 -2.03 -14.33 -3.30
C GLU A 49 -3.46 -14.19 -2.77
N TYR A 50 -4.38 -13.74 -3.63
CA TYR A 50 -5.80 -13.65 -3.33
C TYR A 50 -6.61 -14.43 -4.36
N GLU A 51 -7.49 -15.30 -3.89
CA GLU A 51 -8.46 -16.00 -4.73
C GLU A 51 -9.82 -15.29 -4.65
N ALA A 52 -10.35 -14.82 -5.77
CA ALA A 52 -11.67 -14.20 -5.85
C ALA A 52 -12.27 -14.34 -7.25
N ASP A 53 -13.58 -14.54 -7.36
CA ASP A 53 -14.30 -14.60 -8.63
C ASP A 53 -13.75 -15.63 -9.65
N LEU A 54 -13.26 -16.78 -9.18
CA LEU A 54 -12.58 -17.82 -9.99
C LEU A 54 -11.25 -17.35 -10.62
N GLU A 55 -10.71 -16.22 -10.15
CA GLU A 55 -9.42 -15.68 -10.56
C GLU A 55 -8.45 -15.65 -9.37
N VAL A 56 -7.16 -15.66 -9.68
CA VAL A 56 -6.06 -15.53 -8.73
C VAL A 56 -5.35 -14.21 -8.99
N TYR A 57 -5.12 -13.45 -7.92
CA TYR A 57 -4.44 -12.15 -7.96
C TYR A 57 -3.14 -12.22 -7.17
N PHE A 58 -2.02 -11.94 -7.83
CA PHE A 58 -0.72 -11.81 -7.18
C PHE A 58 -0.50 -10.33 -6.85
N VAL A 59 -0.62 -9.98 -5.58
CA VAL A 59 -0.57 -8.59 -5.11
C VAL A 59 0.73 -8.33 -4.38
N LYS A 60 1.49 -7.37 -4.87
CA LYS A 60 2.71 -6.86 -4.25
C LYS A 60 2.40 -5.55 -3.53
N PHE A 61 2.72 -5.53 -2.24
CA PHE A 61 2.60 -4.38 -1.36
C PHE A 61 3.99 -3.86 -1.04
N MET A 62 4.27 -2.62 -1.43
CA MET A 62 5.50 -1.92 -1.06
C MET A 62 5.16 -0.76 -0.14
N PHE A 63 5.41 -0.93 1.16
CA PHE A 63 5.25 0.11 2.15
C PHE A 63 6.56 0.88 2.32
N ARG A 64 6.47 2.22 2.41
CA ARG A 64 7.58 3.12 2.74
C ARG A 64 7.18 3.98 3.93
N LYS A 65 7.95 3.86 5.03
CA LYS A 65 7.77 4.68 6.22
C LYS A 65 8.18 6.11 5.90
N LYS A 66 7.39 7.09 6.35
CA LYS A 66 7.75 8.50 6.33
C LYS A 66 9.11 8.71 6.98
N GLY A 67 9.85 9.71 6.52
CA GLY A 67 11.12 10.03 7.15
C GLY A 67 10.94 10.79 8.45
N LYS A 68 12.07 11.06 9.11
CA LYS A 68 12.08 11.76 10.40
C LYS A 68 11.71 13.25 10.26
N GLY A 69 11.89 13.81 9.06
CA GLY A 69 11.67 15.22 8.79
C GLY A 69 12.82 16.11 9.31
N GLY A 70 12.82 17.37 8.89
CA GLY A 70 13.78 18.39 9.32
C GLY A 70 13.75 19.62 8.41
N PHE A 71 14.37 20.72 8.84
CA PHE A 71 14.31 22.03 8.16
C PHE A 71 14.90 22.04 6.73
N PHE A 72 15.53 20.94 6.30
CA PHE A 72 16.05 20.71 4.95
C PHE A 72 15.88 19.26 4.46
N SER A 73 15.01 18.45 5.08
CA SER A 73 14.91 17.05 4.65
C SER A 73 14.09 16.92 3.37
N LEU A 74 14.57 16.07 2.46
CA LEU A 74 13.84 15.63 1.25
C LEU A 74 13.05 14.34 1.54
N ASP A 75 12.76 14.08 2.81
CA ASP A 75 12.06 12.87 3.22
C ASP A 75 10.60 12.92 2.78
N GLU A 76 10.02 11.73 2.58
CA GLU A 76 8.57 11.59 2.45
C GLU A 76 7.88 12.04 3.75
N THR A 77 6.86 12.87 3.62
CA THR A 77 6.09 13.42 4.74
C THR A 77 5.04 12.46 5.28
N ASP A 78 4.58 11.53 4.44
CA ASP A 78 3.52 10.59 4.74
C ASP A 78 3.99 9.16 4.52
N ASN A 79 3.38 8.23 5.25
CA ASN A 79 3.58 6.80 5.00
C ASN A 79 2.89 6.45 3.68
N ARG A 80 3.56 5.70 2.80
CA ARG A 80 3.02 5.33 1.49
C ARG A 80 3.00 3.84 1.31
N LEU A 81 1.90 3.32 0.79
CA LEU A 81 1.76 1.93 0.37
C LEU A 81 1.46 1.90 -1.13
N TYR A 82 2.38 1.35 -1.91
CA TYR A 82 2.20 1.08 -3.32
C TYR A 82 1.67 -0.34 -3.49
N VAL A 83 0.68 -0.49 -4.37
CA VAL A 83 0.02 -1.78 -4.61
C VAL A 83 0.09 -2.09 -6.09
N ASP A 84 0.86 -3.13 -6.41
CA ASP A 84 0.89 -3.73 -7.74
C ASP A 84 0.09 -5.04 -7.71
N CYS A 85 -0.62 -5.35 -8.78
CA CYS A 85 -1.32 -6.60 -8.93
C CYS A 85 -1.07 -7.19 -10.32
N ASN A 86 -0.64 -8.44 -10.36
CA ASN A 86 -0.20 -9.14 -11.58
C ASN A 86 0.84 -8.31 -12.36
N ASP A 87 1.83 -7.78 -11.62
CA ASP A 87 2.90 -6.91 -12.12
C ASP A 87 2.46 -5.56 -12.71
N GLU A 88 1.18 -5.16 -12.51
CA GLU A 88 0.66 -3.85 -12.90
C GLU A 88 0.38 -2.97 -11.68
N PHE A 89 0.87 -1.73 -11.70
CA PHE A 89 0.61 -0.76 -10.64
C PHE A 89 -0.87 -0.35 -10.59
N TRP A 90 -1.55 -0.61 -9.48
CA TRP A 90 -2.97 -0.30 -9.32
C TRP A 90 -3.24 0.99 -8.56
N GLY A 91 -2.33 1.41 -7.66
CA GLY A 91 -2.50 2.67 -6.93
C GLY A 91 -1.59 2.84 -5.72
N THR A 92 -1.69 4.03 -5.13
CA THR A 92 -0.98 4.41 -3.90
C THR A 92 -1.98 4.73 -2.80
N VAL A 93 -1.70 4.23 -1.59
CA VAL A 93 -2.43 4.56 -0.37
C VAL A 93 -1.53 5.41 0.52
N ILE A 94 -2.04 6.56 0.94
CA ILE A 94 -1.38 7.45 1.90
C ILE A 94 -1.94 7.11 3.29
N LEU A 95 -1.02 6.88 4.23
CA LEU A 95 -1.30 6.38 5.57
C LEU A 95 -0.79 7.37 6.63
N GLU A 96 -1.45 7.43 7.79
CA GLU A 96 -1.03 8.28 8.93
C GLU A 96 0.30 7.84 9.57
#